data_AF-A0A2M7S8P3-F1
#
_entry.id   AF-A0A2M7S8P3-F1
#
_cell.length_a   1.000
_cell.length_b   1.000
_cell.length_c   1.000
_cell.angle_alpha   90.00
_cell.angle_beta   90.00
_cell.angle_gamma   90.00
#
_symmetry.space_group_name_H-M   'P 1'
#
loop_
_entity.id
_entity.type
_entity.pdbx_description
1 polymer ?
#
loop_
_entity_poly.entity_id
_entity_poly.type
_entity_poly.pdbx_seq_one_letter_code
_entity_poly.pdbx_strand_id
1 'polypeptide(L)'
;MNGFRISKAAASVKLFVSAVMCLLGVIYITLLGNIWVDTEMKVGNIAKGYSGMEFSELLSISHTYLPYYLYIFAIAVGVFFFTSFGEKLKRFFAVFPFIMICVDIGSMWLTKYVSKIMFPWTLFFAGICLACSFLSLFILSIYDIWLRKNK
;
A
#
# COMPACT_ATOMS: atom_id res chain seq x y z
N MET A 1 19.74 21.41 8.98
CA MET A 1 19.68 20.27 9.93
C MET A 1 20.12 19.01 9.22
N ASN A 2 21.26 18.42 9.60
CA ASN A 2 21.69 17.12 9.09
C ASN A 2 20.76 16.04 9.66
N GLY A 3 19.62 15.81 9.00
CA GLY A 3 18.65 14.79 9.41
C GLY A 3 19.27 13.39 9.35
N PHE A 4 18.88 12.54 10.31
CA PHE A 4 19.25 11.13 10.35
C PHE A 4 18.94 10.43 9.01
N ARG A 5 19.87 9.59 8.52
CA ARG A 5 19.72 8.84 7.26
C ARG A 5 20.06 7.37 7.49
N ILE A 6 19.19 6.46 7.06
CA ILE A 6 19.39 5.01 7.22
C ILE A 6 20.60 4.53 6.42
N SER A 7 20.88 5.13 5.25
CA SER A 7 22.04 4.79 4.42
C SER A 7 23.39 5.01 5.12
N LYS A 8 23.44 5.85 6.17
CA LYS A 8 24.64 6.12 6.99
C LYS A 8 24.63 5.42 8.35
N ALA A 9 23.58 4.67 8.68
CA ALA A 9 23.45 3.96 9.94
C ALA A 9 24.36 2.71 10.01
N ALA A 10 24.50 2.15 11.21
CA ALA A 10 25.21 0.90 11.44
C ALA A 10 24.59 -0.26 10.62
N ALA A 11 25.41 -1.25 10.26
CA ALA A 11 24.98 -2.39 9.44
C ALA A 11 23.81 -3.16 10.07
N SER A 12 23.77 -3.28 11.40
CA SER A 12 22.66 -3.90 12.14
C SER A 12 21.32 -3.21 11.88
N VAL A 13 21.29 -1.88 11.89
CA VAL A 13 20.09 -1.08 11.61
C VAL A 13 19.63 -1.27 10.17
N LYS A 14 20.57 -1.27 9.21
CA LYS A 14 20.27 -1.50 7.79
C LYS A 14 19.64 -2.87 7.57
N LEU A 15 20.22 -3.91 8.16
CA LEU A 15 19.70 -5.28 8.08
C LEU A 15 18.32 -5.39 8.73
N PHE A 16 18.15 -4.83 9.93
CA PHE A 16 16.86 -4.83 10.62
C PHE A 16 15.75 -4.15 9.79
N VAL A 17 16.00 -2.94 9.29
CA VAL A 17 15.04 -2.21 8.45
C VAL A 17 14.73 -2.98 7.17
N SER A 18 15.75 -3.56 6.52
CA SER A 18 15.56 -4.35 5.30
C SER A 18 14.71 -5.60 5.59
N ALA A 19 14.96 -6.29 6.71
CA ALA A 19 14.17 -7.43 7.14
C ALA A 19 12.71 -7.06 7.40
N VAL A 20 12.46 -5.94 8.09
CA VAL A 20 11.10 -5.41 8.30
C VAL A 20 10.43 -5.13 6.96
N MET A 21 11.10 -4.45 6.03
CA MET A 21 10.56 -4.18 4.70
C MET A 21 10.24 -5.45 3.91
N CYS A 22 11.09 -6.48 4.00
CA CYS A 22 10.83 -7.79 3.39
C CYS A 22 9.60 -8.47 4.00
N LEU A 23 9.46 -8.44 5.33
CA LEU A 23 8.30 -8.99 6.01
C LEU A 23 7.01 -8.26 5.61
N LEU A 24 7.04 -6.93 5.54
CA LEU A 24 5.92 -6.14 5.01
C LEU A 24 5.60 -6.54 3.57
N GLY A 25 6.61 -6.82 2.75
CA GLY A 25 6.44 -7.31 1.39
C GLY A 25 5.73 -8.66 1.33
N VAL A 26 6.13 -9.62 2.16
CA VAL A 26 5.47 -10.94 2.26
C VAL A 26 4.02 -10.77 2.70
N ILE A 27 3.78 -9.99 3.76
CA ILE A 27 2.45 -9.66 4.27
C ILE A 27 1.57 -9.07 3.16
N TYR A 28 2.09 -8.09 2.42
CA TYR A 28 1.36 -7.44 1.33
C TYR A 28 1.08 -8.39 0.15
N ILE A 29 2.02 -9.27 -0.19
CA ILE A 29 1.79 -10.31 -1.22
C ILE A 29 0.72 -11.29 -0.79
N THR A 30 0.70 -11.72 0.49
CA THR A 30 -0.35 -12.59 1.01
C THR A 30 -1.72 -11.92 0.93
N LEU A 31 -1.79 -10.62 1.23
CA LEU A 31 -3.01 -9.84 1.05
C LEU A 31 -3.49 -9.85 -0.40
N LEU A 32 -2.59 -9.56 -1.35
CA LEU A 32 -2.92 -9.60 -2.79
C LEU A 32 -3.36 -11.01 -3.23
N GLY A 33 -2.76 -12.05 -2.63
CA GLY A 33 -3.15 -13.46 -2.84
C GLY A 33 -4.59 -13.74 -2.40
N ASN A 34 -4.99 -13.27 -1.21
CA ASN A 34 -6.37 -13.40 -0.75
C ASN A 34 -7.35 -12.70 -1.70
N ILE A 35 -7.05 -11.46 -2.10
CA ILE A 35 -7.88 -10.71 -3.04
C ILE A 35 -7.95 -11.43 -4.41
N TRP A 36 -6.85 -12.01 -4.86
CA TRP A 36 -6.81 -12.78 -6.10
C TRP A 36 -7.70 -14.03 -6.01
N VAL A 37 -7.66 -14.77 -4.91
CA VAL A 37 -8.51 -15.96 -4.73
C VAL A 37 -9.98 -15.58 -4.79
N ASP A 38 -10.36 -14.45 -4.20
CA ASP A 38 -11.76 -14.01 -4.14
C ASP A 38 -12.27 -13.38 -5.45
N THR A 39 -11.40 -12.69 -6.19
CA THR A 39 -11.83 -11.85 -7.33
C THR A 39 -11.24 -12.27 -8.67
N GLU A 40 -10.23 -13.13 -8.68
CA GLU A 40 -9.35 -13.40 -9.82
C GLU A 40 -8.77 -12.13 -10.46
N MET A 41 -8.77 -11.00 -9.72
CA MET A 41 -8.45 -9.66 -10.23
C MET A 41 -9.29 -9.25 -11.46
N LYS A 42 -10.50 -9.81 -11.61
CA LYS A 42 -11.41 -9.47 -12.71
C LYS A 42 -12.46 -8.47 -12.23
N VAL A 43 -12.56 -7.33 -12.91
CA VAL A 43 -13.52 -6.27 -12.58
C VAL A 43 -14.96 -6.77 -12.50
N GLY A 44 -15.34 -7.73 -13.37
CA GLY A 44 -16.68 -8.34 -13.32
C GLY A 44 -16.96 -9.13 -12.04
N ASN A 45 -15.94 -9.80 -11.47
CA ASN A 45 -16.06 -10.55 -10.23
C ASN A 45 -16.05 -9.60 -9.02
N ILE A 46 -15.22 -8.55 -9.06
CA ILE A 46 -15.22 -7.45 -8.08
C ILE A 46 -16.62 -6.83 -7.99
N ALA A 47 -17.23 -6.50 -9.14
CA ALA A 47 -18.56 -5.92 -9.20
C ALA A 47 -19.62 -6.85 -8.58
N LYS A 48 -19.59 -8.14 -8.92
CA LYS A 48 -20.53 -9.14 -8.38
C LYS A 48 -20.35 -9.35 -6.88
N GLY A 49 -19.11 -9.46 -6.41
CA GLY A 49 -18.80 -9.66 -4.99
C GLY A 49 -19.34 -8.54 -4.13
N TYR A 50 -18.90 -7.30 -4.37
CA TYR A 50 -19.25 -6.18 -3.48
C TYR A 50 -20.68 -5.67 -3.64
N SER A 51 -21.31 -5.85 -4.82
CA SER A 51 -22.71 -5.43 -4.99
C SER A 51 -23.71 -6.38 -4.34
N GLY A 52 -23.32 -7.64 -4.08
CA GLY A 52 -24.15 -8.65 -3.44
C GLY A 52 -23.97 -8.76 -1.92
N MET A 53 -22.93 -8.15 -1.35
CA MET A 53 -22.65 -8.22 0.08
C MET A 53 -23.65 -7.44 0.93
N GLU A 54 -23.88 -7.89 2.16
CA GLU A 54 -24.65 -7.17 3.16
C GLU A 54 -23.86 -5.99 3.78
N PHE A 55 -24.56 -5.04 4.42
CA PHE A 55 -23.89 -3.89 5.06
C PHE A 55 -22.90 -4.33 6.15
N SER A 56 -23.26 -5.33 6.94
CA SER A 56 -22.41 -5.90 8.00
C SER A 56 -21.14 -6.54 7.43
N GLU A 57 -21.23 -7.20 6.28
CA GLU A 57 -20.09 -7.79 5.57
C GLU A 57 -19.14 -6.70 5.06
N LEU A 58 -19.67 -5.66 4.42
CA LEU A 58 -18.88 -4.50 3.97
C LEU A 58 -18.17 -3.81 5.13
N LEU A 59 -18.84 -3.67 6.27
CA LEU A 59 -18.26 -3.10 7.48
C LEU A 59 -17.14 -3.98 8.04
N SER A 60 -17.34 -5.30 8.10
CA SER A 60 -16.35 -6.26 8.57
C SER A 60 -15.09 -6.26 7.69
N ILE A 61 -15.28 -6.28 6.37
CA ILE A 61 -14.20 -6.18 5.39
C ILE A 61 -13.45 -4.85 5.56
N SER A 62 -14.18 -3.73 5.64
CA SER A 62 -13.55 -2.42 5.85
C SER A 62 -12.72 -2.38 7.13
N HIS A 63 -13.26 -2.89 8.24
CA HIS A 63 -12.56 -2.94 9.53
C HIS A 63 -11.32 -3.85 9.50
N THR A 64 -11.34 -4.89 8.67
CA THR A 64 -10.21 -5.83 8.54
C THR A 64 -9.11 -5.24 7.65
N TYR A 65 -9.45 -4.74 6.47
CA TYR A 65 -8.47 -4.31 5.47
C TYR A 65 -7.94 -2.89 5.71
N LEU A 66 -8.75 -1.97 6.26
CA LEU A 66 -8.31 -0.59 6.47
C LEU A 66 -7.10 -0.49 7.43
N PRO A 67 -7.09 -1.10 8.63
CA PRO A 67 -5.91 -1.09 9.50
C PRO A 67 -4.72 -1.80 8.86
N TYR A 68 -4.96 -2.88 8.11
CA TYR A 68 -3.91 -3.64 7.45
C TYR A 68 -3.15 -2.78 6.44
N TYR A 69 -3.88 -2.06 5.57
CA TYR A 69 -3.28 -1.10 4.65
C TYR A 69 -2.58 0.05 5.39
N LEU A 70 -3.21 0.61 6.41
CA LEU A 70 -2.63 1.71 7.18
C LEU A 70 -1.30 1.31 7.81
N TYR A 71 -1.20 0.14 8.45
CA TYR A 71 0.04 -0.30 9.08
C TYR A 71 1.16 -0.55 8.07
N ILE A 72 0.86 -1.24 6.97
CA ILE A 72 1.86 -1.55 5.94
C ILE A 72 2.40 -0.26 5.31
N PHE A 73 1.51 0.62 4.87
CA PHE A 73 1.92 1.87 4.23
C PHE A 73 2.54 2.86 5.21
N ALA A 74 2.04 2.98 6.44
CA ALA A 74 2.64 3.87 7.44
C ALA A 74 4.08 3.47 7.77
N ILE A 75 4.35 2.17 7.95
CA ILE A 75 5.72 1.70 8.24
C ILE A 75 6.61 1.87 7.01
N ALA A 76 6.15 1.49 5.82
CA ALA A 76 6.92 1.64 4.58
C ALA A 76 7.26 3.11 4.27
N VAL A 77 6.28 4.02 4.41
CA VAL A 77 6.46 5.47 4.25
C VAL A 77 7.36 6.03 5.35
N GLY A 78 7.19 5.57 6.59
CA GLY A 78 8.04 5.96 7.72
C GLY A 78 9.51 5.63 7.47
N VAL A 79 9.81 4.43 7.00
CA VAL A 79 11.17 4.04 6.55
C VAL A 79 11.63 4.94 5.41
N PHE A 80 10.77 5.20 4.43
CA PHE A 80 11.09 6.03 3.27
C PHE A 80 11.45 7.48 3.65
N PHE A 81 10.87 8.05 4.71
CA PHE A 81 11.21 9.40 5.17
C PHE A 81 12.66 9.57 5.61
N PHE A 82 13.31 8.49 6.05
CA PHE A 82 14.72 8.51 6.46
C PHE A 82 15.70 8.14 5.34
N THR A 83 15.21 8.02 4.11
CA THR A 83 16.05 7.86 2.91
C THR A 83 16.66 9.19 2.48
N SER A 84 17.64 9.14 1.59
CA SER A 84 18.29 10.33 1.02
C SER A 84 17.56 10.91 -0.21
N PHE A 85 16.33 10.46 -0.51
CA PHE A 85 15.50 11.05 -1.57
C PHE A 85 15.06 12.48 -1.24
N GLY A 86 14.76 13.24 -2.30
CA GLY A 86 14.34 14.64 -2.20
C GLY A 86 12.95 14.79 -1.57
N GLU A 87 12.72 15.95 -0.96
CA GLU A 87 11.50 16.25 -0.21
C GLU A 87 10.22 16.17 -1.07
N LYS A 88 10.30 16.49 -2.38
CA LYS A 88 9.16 16.36 -3.30
C LYS A 88 8.63 14.93 -3.37
N LEU A 89 9.52 13.95 -3.44
CA LEU A 89 9.15 12.54 -3.54
C LEU A 89 8.62 12.01 -2.20
N LYS A 90 9.23 12.45 -1.08
CA LYS A 90 8.73 12.13 0.26
C LYS A 90 7.32 12.65 0.48
N ARG A 91 7.04 13.90 0.10
CA ARG A 91 5.69 14.49 0.19
C ARG A 91 4.66 13.75 -0.65
N PHE A 92 5.05 13.31 -1.85
CA PHE A 92 4.18 12.48 -2.69
C PHE A 92 3.78 11.19 -1.96
N PHE A 93 4.76 10.41 -1.50
CA PHE A 93 4.48 9.16 -0.77
C PHE A 93 3.88 9.35 0.61
N ALA A 94 4.04 10.53 1.22
CA ALA A 94 3.41 10.88 2.50
C ALA A 94 1.88 10.94 2.40
N VAL A 95 1.34 11.19 1.20
CA VAL A 95 -0.10 11.48 1.02
C VAL A 95 -0.74 10.49 0.05
N PHE A 96 -0.09 10.22 -1.08
CA PHE A 96 -0.68 9.48 -2.19
C PHE A 96 -1.21 8.08 -1.80
N PRO A 97 -0.45 7.22 -1.08
CA PRO A 97 -0.97 5.90 -0.72
C PRO A 97 -2.19 5.98 0.20
N PHE A 98 -2.23 6.94 1.13
CA PHE A 98 -3.36 7.10 2.05
C PHE A 98 -4.62 7.60 1.34
N ILE A 99 -4.47 8.50 0.36
CA ILE A 99 -5.59 8.88 -0.51
C ILE A 99 -6.09 7.65 -1.28
N MET A 100 -5.18 6.84 -1.84
CA MET A 100 -5.56 5.64 -2.58
C MET A 100 -6.26 4.59 -1.70
N ILE A 101 -5.90 4.45 -0.42
CA ILE A 101 -6.63 3.61 0.54
C ILE A 101 -8.07 4.11 0.74
N CYS A 102 -8.27 5.44 0.86
CA CYS A 102 -9.60 6.01 0.95
C CYS A 102 -10.42 5.77 -0.34
N VAL A 103 -9.77 5.89 -1.51
CA VAL A 103 -10.41 5.61 -2.79
C VAL A 103 -10.75 4.13 -2.93
N ASP A 104 -9.87 3.23 -2.49
CA ASP A 104 -10.07 1.78 -2.53
C ASP A 104 -11.28 1.37 -1.68
N ILE A 105 -11.22 1.62 -0.36
CA ILE A 105 -12.33 1.30 0.55
C ILE A 105 -13.60 2.06 0.13
N GLY A 106 -13.51 3.35 -0.21
CA GLY A 106 -14.67 4.13 -0.67
C GLY A 106 -15.33 3.55 -1.92
N SER A 107 -14.54 3.12 -2.90
CA SER A 107 -15.05 2.53 -4.15
C SER A 107 -15.72 1.18 -3.92
N MET A 108 -15.23 0.40 -2.95
CA MET A 108 -15.90 -0.83 -2.51
C MET A 108 -17.33 -0.54 -2.02
N TRP A 109 -17.50 0.46 -1.16
CA TRP A 109 -18.83 0.88 -0.69
C TRP A 109 -19.71 1.40 -1.83
N LEU A 110 -19.16 2.28 -2.67
CA LEU A 110 -19.90 2.93 -3.76
C LEU A 110 -20.31 1.95 -4.89
N THR A 111 -19.60 0.81 -5.02
CA THR A 111 -19.99 -0.30 -5.91
C THR A 111 -21.37 -0.85 -5.56
N LYS A 112 -21.73 -0.90 -4.26
CA LYS A 112 -23.05 -1.33 -3.82
C LYS A 112 -24.13 -0.26 -4.04
N TYR A 113 -23.84 0.99 -3.68
CA TYR A 113 -24.88 2.03 -3.53
C TYR A 113 -25.08 2.94 -4.75
N VAL A 114 -24.08 3.11 -5.62
CA VAL A 114 -24.12 4.17 -6.65
C VAL A 114 -24.00 3.62 -8.07
N SER A 115 -22.89 2.95 -8.40
CA SER A 115 -22.68 2.44 -9.76
C SER A 115 -21.93 1.12 -9.77
N LYS A 116 -22.61 0.08 -10.25
CA LYS A 116 -22.07 -1.28 -10.41
C LYS A 116 -21.07 -1.42 -11.56
N ILE A 117 -20.83 -0.34 -12.31
CA ILE A 117 -19.92 -0.34 -13.46
C ILE A 117 -18.70 0.55 -13.17
N MET A 118 -18.91 1.79 -12.69
CA MET A 118 -17.81 2.74 -12.53
C MET A 118 -16.91 2.39 -11.33
N PHE A 119 -17.50 2.12 -10.16
CA PHE A 119 -16.73 1.94 -8.92
C PHE A 119 -15.93 0.64 -8.85
N PRO A 120 -16.33 -0.48 -9.47
CA PRO A 120 -15.44 -1.64 -9.61
C PRO A 120 -14.16 -1.33 -10.38
N TRP A 121 -14.23 -0.49 -11.42
CA TRP A 121 -13.03 -0.03 -12.13
C TRP A 121 -12.18 0.91 -11.27
N THR A 122 -12.81 1.82 -10.54
CA THR A 122 -12.10 2.71 -9.60
C THR A 122 -11.40 1.91 -8.50
N LEU A 123 -12.07 0.91 -7.94
CA LEU A 123 -11.51 -0.01 -6.94
C LEU A 123 -10.32 -0.78 -7.50
N PHE A 124 -10.47 -1.37 -8.70
CA PHE A 124 -9.37 -2.07 -9.37
C PHE A 124 -8.15 -1.15 -9.61
N PHE A 125 -8.39 0.07 -10.09
CA PHE A 125 -7.33 1.04 -10.34
C PHE A 125 -6.65 1.49 -9.04
N ALA A 126 -7.42 1.74 -7.97
CA ALA A 126 -6.88 2.09 -6.65
C ALA A 126 -5.97 0.97 -6.12
N GLY A 127 -6.40 -0.28 -6.23
CA GLY A 127 -5.59 -1.44 -5.87
C GLY A 127 -4.27 -1.52 -6.63
N ILE A 128 -4.28 -1.29 -7.96
CA ILE A 128 -3.04 -1.22 -8.76
C ILE A 128 -2.15 -0.07 -8.29
N CYS A 129 -2.71 1.13 -8.08
CA CYS A 129 -1.95 2.28 -7.60
C CYS A 129 -1.31 2.01 -6.23
N LEU A 130 -2.01 1.31 -5.32
CA LEU A 130 -1.46 0.88 -4.03
C LEU A 130 -0.33 -0.12 -4.24
N ALA A 131 -0.51 -1.14 -5.07
CA ALA A 131 0.54 -2.12 -5.33
C ALA A 131 1.80 -1.48 -5.92
N CYS A 132 1.64 -0.58 -6.90
CA CYS A 132 2.74 0.20 -7.46
C CYS A 132 3.39 1.12 -6.41
N SER A 133 2.60 1.73 -5.53
CA SER A 133 3.13 2.59 -4.46
C SER A 133 3.96 1.80 -3.46
N PHE A 134 3.47 0.65 -3.02
CA PHE A 134 4.19 -0.22 -2.09
C PHE A 134 5.48 -0.74 -2.74
N LEU A 135 5.41 -1.22 -3.99
CA LEU A 135 6.58 -1.68 -4.73
C LEU A 135 7.63 -0.57 -4.88
N SER A 136 7.20 0.64 -5.19
CA SER A 136 8.09 1.80 -5.30
C SER A 136 8.75 2.12 -3.95
N LEU A 137 7.98 2.17 -2.86
CA LEU A 137 8.50 2.39 -1.51
C LEU A 137 9.51 1.30 -1.12
N PHE A 138 9.23 0.05 -1.44
CA PHE A 138 10.11 -1.08 -1.19
C PHE A 138 11.43 -0.95 -1.97
N ILE A 139 11.36 -0.88 -3.30
CA ILE A 139 12.55 -0.83 -4.17
C ILE A 139 13.39 0.39 -3.84
N LEU A 140 12.78 1.58 -3.73
CA LEU A 140 13.52 2.81 -3.47
C LEU A 140 14.17 2.80 -2.09
N SER A 141 13.49 2.30 -1.06
CA SER A 141 14.07 2.21 0.29
C SER A 141 15.26 1.25 0.32
N ILE A 142 15.12 0.04 -0.24
CA ILE A 142 16.22 -0.93 -0.29
C ILE A 142 17.39 -0.40 -1.14
N TYR A 143 17.09 0.24 -2.27
CA TYR A 143 18.09 0.89 -3.12
C TYR A 143 18.88 1.97 -2.37
N ASP A 144 18.22 2.85 -1.61
CA ASP A 144 18.88 3.92 -0.86
C ASP A 144 19.77 3.38 0.28
N ILE A 145 19.34 2.29 0.93
CA ILE A 145 20.07 1.68 2.06
C ILE A 145 21.38 1.02 1.60
N TRP A 146 21.34 0.31 0.47
CA TRP A 146 22.42 -0.60 0.04
C TRP A 146 23.21 -0.13 -1.19
N LEU A 147 22.53 0.44 -2.19
CA LEU A 147 23.10 0.63 -3.53
C LEU A 147 23.46 2.08 -3.83
N ARG A 148 22.75 3.03 -3.21
CA ARG A 148 22.99 4.44 -3.45
C ARG A 148 24.32 4.84 -2.82
N LYS A 149 25.31 5.15 -3.66
CA LYS A 149 26.57 5.75 -3.22
C LYS A 149 26.26 7.12 -2.61
N ASN A 150 26.41 7.22 -1.28
CA ASN A 150 26.31 8.48 -0.55
C ASN A 150 27.41 9.43 -1.07
N LYS A 151 27.08 10.32 -2.01
CA LYS A 151 27.86 11.55 -2.22
C LYS A 151 27.53 12.54 -1.09
#